data_AF-A0A9D1YCK6-F1
#
_entry.id   AF-A0A9D1YCK6-F1
#
_cell.length_a   1.000
_cell.length_b   1.000
_cell.length_c   1.000
_cell.angle_alpha   90.00
_cell.angle_beta   90.00
_cell.angle_gamma   90.00
#
_symmetry.space_group_name_H-M   'P 1'
#
loop_
_entity.id
_entity.type
_entity.pdbx_description
1 polymer ?
#
loop_
_entity_poly.entity_id
_entity_poly.type
_entity_poly.pdbx_seq_one_letter_code
_entity_poly.pdbx_strand_id
1 'polypeptide(L)'
;MEIYEELKARGLIAQVTDEEEIRKVINNGEAVFYIGFDPTADSLHVGHFMALTLMKRLQMAGNRPIALIGGGTAMIGDPSGRTDMRSMMTREIIEHNCACFKKQMERFIEFGDGKAQMVNNADWLLNLNYVDFIREIGACFSVNNMLRAECFKQRMEKGLSFLEFNYMPMQSYDFYYLYQHYGCNMQFGGNDQWSNMLGGTELIRRKLGKDAFAMTIALLTDSQGKKMGKTAGNAVWLDPEK
;
A
#
# COMPACT_ATOMS: atom_id res chain seq x y z
N MET A 1 18.34 17.58 -12.56
CA MET A 1 18.21 16.19 -12.13
C MET A 1 16.72 15.88 -12.17
N GLU A 2 16.33 14.83 -12.89
CA GLU A 2 14.93 14.41 -12.95
C GLU A 2 14.51 13.72 -11.64
N ILE A 3 13.21 13.56 -11.43
CA ILE A 3 12.67 13.15 -10.13
C ILE A 3 13.06 11.71 -9.77
N TYR A 4 13.08 10.77 -10.71
CA TYR A 4 13.48 9.38 -10.43
C TYR A 4 14.93 9.28 -9.92
N GLU A 5 15.83 10.03 -10.55
CA GLU A 5 17.25 10.12 -10.23
C GLU A 5 17.44 10.78 -8.86
N GLU A 6 16.63 11.79 -8.53
CA GLU A 6 16.60 12.36 -7.17
C GLU A 6 16.19 11.31 -6.14
N LEU A 7 15.14 10.54 -6.39
CA LEU A 7 14.68 9.50 -5.47
C LEU A 7 15.75 8.40 -5.27
N LYS A 8 16.42 8.00 -6.36
CA LYS A 8 17.52 7.03 -6.31
C LYS A 8 18.73 7.58 -5.56
N ALA A 9 19.14 8.82 -5.83
CA ALA A 9 20.25 9.48 -5.14
C ALA A 9 20.00 9.68 -3.64
N ARG A 10 18.74 9.87 -3.24
CA ARG A 10 18.32 9.94 -1.83
C ARG A 10 18.19 8.57 -1.16
N GLY A 11 18.44 7.47 -1.89
CA GLY A 11 18.30 6.11 -1.37
C GLY A 11 16.84 5.73 -1.05
N LEU A 12 15.87 6.38 -1.71
CA LEU A 12 14.45 6.15 -1.43
C LEU A 12 13.88 4.95 -2.18
N ILE A 13 14.48 4.53 -3.30
CA ILE A 13 14.03 3.39 -4.11
C ILE A 13 14.72 2.13 -3.61
N ALA A 14 13.94 1.09 -3.28
CA ALA A 14 14.47 -0.19 -2.81
C ALA A 14 14.35 -1.29 -3.88
N GLN A 15 13.15 -1.49 -4.44
CA GLN A 15 12.89 -2.48 -5.48
C GLN A 15 11.94 -1.90 -6.54
N VAL A 16 12.09 -2.36 -7.78
CA VAL A 16 11.28 -1.95 -8.93
C VAL A 16 11.01 -3.16 -9.82
N THR A 17 9.82 -3.24 -10.42
CA THR A 17 9.48 -4.34 -11.35
C THR A 17 10.13 -4.16 -12.72
N ASP A 18 10.20 -2.92 -13.21
CA ASP A 18 10.79 -2.54 -14.49
C ASP A 18 11.41 -1.15 -14.37
N GLU A 19 12.72 -1.07 -14.15
CA GLU A 19 13.41 0.21 -13.90
C GLU A 19 13.37 1.18 -15.09
N GLU A 20 13.33 0.67 -16.32
CA GLU A 20 13.35 1.53 -17.51
C GLU A 20 12.00 2.20 -17.71
N GLU A 21 10.92 1.42 -17.70
CA GLU A 21 9.58 1.98 -17.92
C GLU A 21 9.13 2.82 -16.72
N ILE A 22 9.41 2.39 -15.49
CA ILE A 22 9.07 3.16 -14.28
C ILE A 22 9.73 4.54 -14.30
N ARG A 23 11.03 4.60 -14.61
CA ARG A 23 11.78 5.86 -14.69
C ARG A 23 11.20 6.78 -15.75
N LYS A 24 10.92 6.26 -16.95
CA LYS A 24 10.32 7.02 -18.05
C LYS A 24 8.97 7.60 -17.66
N VAL A 25 8.06 6.77 -17.15
CA VAL A 25 6.69 7.17 -16.78
C VAL A 25 6.72 8.21 -15.65
N ILE A 26 7.56 8.01 -14.63
CA ILE A 26 7.70 8.95 -13.50
C ILE A 26 8.30 10.30 -13.94
N ASN A 27 9.36 10.29 -14.75
CA ASN A 27 10.03 11.51 -15.20
C ASN A 27 9.18 12.32 -16.18
N ASN A 28 8.31 11.65 -16.94
CA ASN A 28 7.34 12.30 -17.83
C ASN A 28 6.10 12.84 -17.11
N GLY A 29 5.93 12.57 -15.80
CA GLY A 29 4.73 12.96 -15.05
C GLY A 29 3.49 12.14 -15.39
N GLU A 30 3.65 10.96 -15.99
CA GLU A 30 2.57 10.13 -16.51
C GLU A 30 2.10 9.06 -15.50
N ALA A 31 2.80 8.91 -14.37
CA ALA A 31 2.42 7.91 -13.38
C ALA A 31 1.08 8.26 -12.72
N VAL A 32 0.13 7.33 -12.79
CA VAL A 32 -1.04 7.31 -11.91
C VAL A 32 -0.80 6.18 -10.92
N PHE A 33 -0.44 6.53 -9.71
CA PHE A 33 0.07 5.55 -8.75
C PHE A 33 -0.67 5.64 -7.43
N TYR A 34 -0.76 4.52 -6.71
CA TYR A 34 -1.36 4.51 -5.38
C TYR A 34 -0.41 4.06 -4.29
N ILE A 35 -0.69 4.52 -3.06
CA ILE A 35 -0.11 3.99 -1.83
C ILE A 35 -1.26 3.66 -0.88
N GLY A 36 -1.24 2.45 -0.33
CA GLY A 36 -2.21 1.98 0.66
C GLY A 36 -1.84 2.39 2.09
N PHE A 37 -2.83 2.85 2.86
CA PHE A 37 -2.69 3.26 4.25
C PHE A 37 -3.76 2.57 5.10
N ASP A 38 -3.35 1.53 5.83
CA ASP A 38 -4.20 0.85 6.79
C ASP A 38 -4.40 1.71 8.07
N PRO A 39 -5.64 2.06 8.45
CA PRO A 39 -5.98 2.86 9.63
C PRO A 39 -5.81 2.11 10.96
N THR A 40 -4.59 1.66 11.28
CA THR A 40 -4.27 0.88 12.50
C THR A 40 -4.24 1.68 13.79
N ALA A 41 -4.34 3.01 13.69
CA ALA A 41 -4.37 3.95 14.80
C ALA A 41 -5.17 5.18 14.35
N ASP A 42 -5.55 6.01 15.31
CA ASP A 42 -6.20 7.30 15.11
C ASP A 42 -5.25 8.41 14.63
N SER A 43 -3.95 8.12 14.46
CA SER A 43 -3.00 9.06 13.87
C SER A 43 -1.97 8.39 12.96
N LEU A 44 -1.52 9.15 11.95
CA LEU A 44 -0.32 8.80 11.21
C LEU A 44 0.91 9.06 12.08
N HIS A 45 2.04 8.48 11.66
CA HIS A 45 3.33 8.57 12.35
C HIS A 45 4.44 8.79 11.31
N VAL A 46 5.67 9.04 11.76
CA VAL A 46 6.82 9.33 10.89
C VAL A 46 7.07 8.31 9.76
N GLY A 47 6.78 7.02 9.99
CA GLY A 47 6.83 6.02 8.91
C GLY A 47 5.89 6.32 7.73
N HIS A 48 4.68 6.84 7.99
CA HIS A 48 3.74 7.26 6.96
C HIS A 48 4.15 8.61 6.33
N PHE A 49 4.81 9.48 7.09
CA PHE A 49 5.30 10.76 6.60
C PHE A 49 6.26 10.62 5.41
N MET A 50 7.09 9.57 5.40
CA MET A 50 7.95 9.26 4.25
C MET A 50 7.14 9.00 2.97
N ALA A 51 6.08 8.18 3.06
CA ALA A 51 5.20 7.89 1.95
C ALA A 51 4.44 9.14 1.48
N LEU A 52 3.92 9.95 2.40
CA LEU A 52 3.22 11.19 2.05
C LEU A 52 4.15 12.23 1.40
N THR A 53 5.39 12.34 1.88
CA THR A 53 6.39 13.22 1.27
C THR A 53 6.76 12.77 -0.13
N LEU A 54 6.89 11.45 -0.35
CA LEU A 54 7.10 10.89 -1.68
C LEU A 54 5.95 11.24 -2.62
N MET A 55 4.70 11.02 -2.18
CA MET A 55 3.51 11.35 -2.97
C MET A 55 3.47 12.82 -3.36
N LYS A 56 3.77 13.73 -2.40
CA LYS A 56 3.86 15.17 -2.66
C LYS A 56 4.94 15.50 -3.70
N ARG A 57 6.14 14.93 -3.57
CA ARG A 57 7.26 15.19 -4.51
C ARG A 57 6.91 14.76 -5.93
N LEU A 58 6.31 13.59 -6.08
CA LEU A 58 5.90 13.08 -7.38
C LEU A 58 4.72 13.87 -7.96
N GLN A 59 3.79 14.32 -7.12
CA GLN A 59 2.72 15.23 -7.53
C GLN A 59 3.27 16.54 -8.09
N MET A 60 4.27 17.12 -7.42
CA MET A 60 4.96 18.32 -7.91
C MET A 60 5.72 18.08 -9.22
N ALA A 61 6.09 16.83 -9.51
CA ALA A 61 6.70 16.41 -10.77
C ALA A 61 5.66 16.03 -11.85
N GLY A 62 4.37 16.31 -11.64
CA GLY A 62 3.29 16.10 -12.61
C GLY A 62 2.56 14.77 -12.50
N ASN A 63 3.04 13.84 -11.67
CA ASN A 63 2.40 12.54 -11.48
C ASN A 63 1.11 12.66 -10.65
N ARG A 64 0.21 11.67 -10.75
CA ARG A 64 -1.11 11.67 -10.10
C ARG A 64 -1.19 10.62 -9.00
N PRO A 65 -1.00 11.00 -7.72
CA PRO A 65 -1.09 10.06 -6.61
C PRO A 65 -2.54 9.74 -6.21
N ILE A 66 -2.76 8.50 -5.78
CA ILE A 66 -3.99 8.01 -5.18
C ILE A 66 -3.66 7.56 -3.75
N ALA A 67 -4.19 8.26 -2.75
CA ALA A 67 -4.12 7.84 -1.35
C ALA A 67 -5.25 6.85 -1.08
N LEU A 68 -4.91 5.56 -1.02
CA LEU A 68 -5.86 4.50 -0.73
C LEU A 68 -5.96 4.29 0.77
N ILE A 69 -7.10 4.63 1.36
CA ILE A 69 -7.44 4.33 2.74
C ILE A 69 -7.89 2.86 2.82
N GLY A 70 -7.24 2.10 3.71
CA GLY A 70 -7.47 0.66 3.90
C GLY A 70 -8.63 0.32 4.83
N GLY A 71 -9.82 0.92 4.64
CA GLY A 71 -10.96 0.67 5.54
C GLY A 71 -11.44 -0.79 5.52
N GLY A 72 -11.42 -1.44 4.35
CA GLY A 72 -11.74 -2.87 4.21
C GLY A 72 -10.58 -3.78 4.63
N THR A 73 -9.36 -3.48 4.20
CA THR A 73 -8.16 -4.28 4.54
C THR A 73 -7.82 -4.25 6.03
N ALA A 74 -8.10 -3.15 6.73
CA ALA A 74 -7.91 -3.05 8.18
C ALA A 74 -8.83 -3.97 8.99
N MET A 75 -9.93 -4.46 8.42
CA MET A 75 -10.78 -5.48 9.07
C MET A 75 -10.12 -6.86 9.11
N ILE A 76 -9.07 -7.08 8.33
CA ILE A 76 -8.34 -8.36 8.22
C ILE A 76 -6.99 -8.23 8.91
N GLY A 77 -6.23 -7.20 8.52
CA GLY A 77 -4.89 -6.92 9.02
C GLY A 77 -3.77 -7.54 8.20
N ASP A 78 -2.85 -6.69 7.74
CA ASP A 78 -1.64 -7.11 7.02
C ASP A 78 -0.65 -7.88 7.92
N PRO A 79 -0.24 -9.11 7.55
CA PRO A 79 0.81 -9.84 8.26
C PRO A 79 2.24 -9.39 7.93
N SER A 80 2.44 -8.55 6.91
CA SER A 80 3.77 -8.20 6.40
C SER A 80 4.63 -7.45 7.43
N GLY A 81 5.85 -7.96 7.65
CA GLY A 81 6.81 -7.37 8.59
C GLY A 81 6.44 -7.53 10.07
N ARG A 82 5.58 -8.49 10.42
CA ARG A 82 5.16 -8.77 11.81
C ARG A 82 5.28 -10.23 12.21
N THR A 83 5.46 -10.44 13.52
CA THR A 83 5.53 -11.76 14.14
C THR A 83 4.28 -12.11 14.94
N ASP A 84 3.51 -11.11 15.36
CA ASP A 84 2.27 -11.19 16.16
C ASP A 84 1.01 -11.02 15.31
N MET A 85 -0.13 -11.59 15.77
CA MET A 85 -1.44 -11.32 15.18
C MET A 85 -1.92 -9.91 15.50
N ARG A 86 -2.62 -9.26 14.57
CA ARG A 86 -3.27 -7.98 14.85
C ARG A 86 -4.45 -8.17 15.80
N SER A 87 -4.63 -7.19 16.69
CA SER A 87 -5.90 -7.00 17.39
C SER A 87 -6.96 -6.53 16.40
N MET A 88 -8.11 -7.20 16.40
CA MET A 88 -9.24 -6.84 15.55
C MET A 88 -9.88 -5.54 16.07
N MET A 89 -9.96 -4.53 15.21
CA MET A 89 -10.67 -3.28 15.50
C MET A 89 -12.14 -3.42 15.10
N THR A 90 -13.03 -2.73 15.82
CA THR A 90 -14.43 -2.63 15.39
C THR A 90 -14.53 -1.72 14.17
N ARG A 91 -15.66 -1.83 13.45
CA ARG A 91 -15.92 -0.99 12.29
C ARG A 91 -15.93 0.50 12.65
N GLU A 92 -16.50 0.84 13.80
CA GLU A 92 -16.57 2.22 14.30
C GLU A 92 -15.17 2.79 14.56
N ILE A 93 -14.26 1.98 15.12
CA ILE A 93 -12.86 2.38 15.33
C ILE A 93 -12.16 2.59 13.98
N ILE A 94 -12.36 1.68 13.02
CA ILE A 94 -11.76 1.80 11.69
C ILE A 94 -12.28 3.06 10.99
N GLU A 95 -13.58 3.33 11.04
CA GLU A 95 -14.18 4.52 10.44
C GLU A 95 -13.67 5.82 11.09
N HIS A 96 -13.53 5.84 12.42
CA HIS A 96 -12.92 6.95 13.14
C HIS A 96 -11.47 7.18 12.71
N ASN A 97 -10.65 6.12 12.70
CA ASN A 97 -9.24 6.19 12.29
C ASN A 97 -9.09 6.64 10.83
N CYS A 98 -9.95 6.14 9.94
CA CYS A 98 -10.02 6.59 8.55
C CYS A 98 -10.21 8.12 8.50
N ALA A 99 -11.21 8.65 9.21
CA ALA A 99 -11.49 10.08 9.23
C ALA A 99 -10.30 10.93 9.74
N CYS A 100 -9.59 10.43 10.75
CA CYS A 100 -8.37 11.08 11.24
C CYS A 100 -7.25 11.07 10.19
N PHE A 101 -7.04 9.95 9.50
CA PHE A 101 -6.04 9.84 8.43
C PHE A 101 -6.34 10.83 7.30
N LYS A 102 -7.61 10.94 6.85
CA LYS A 102 -8.01 11.87 5.79
C LYS A 102 -7.59 13.31 6.13
N LYS A 103 -7.97 13.79 7.32
CA LYS A 103 -7.63 15.13 7.82
C LYS A 103 -6.12 15.40 7.88
N GLN A 104 -5.33 14.38 8.24
CA GLN A 104 -3.87 14.53 8.31
C GLN A 104 -3.24 14.54 6.91
N MET A 105 -3.72 13.71 5.99
CA MET A 105 -3.20 13.62 4.61
C MET A 105 -3.43 14.90 3.81
N GLU A 106 -4.57 15.57 4.01
CA GLU A 106 -4.92 16.87 3.38
C GLU A 106 -3.89 17.98 3.67
N ARG A 107 -3.07 17.85 4.72
CA ARG A 107 -1.99 18.80 5.03
C ARG A 107 -0.74 18.62 4.16
N PHE A 108 -0.57 17.44 3.54
CA PHE A 108 0.63 17.08 2.81
C PHE A 108 0.44 17.05 1.30
N ILE A 109 -0.73 16.57 0.84
CA ILE A 109 -1.04 16.32 -0.56
C ILE A 109 -2.23 17.18 -0.97
N GLU A 110 -2.17 17.76 -2.16
CA GLU A 110 -3.29 18.53 -2.70
C GLU A 110 -4.30 17.60 -3.41
N PHE A 111 -5.52 17.53 -2.90
CA PHE A 111 -6.60 16.73 -3.48
C PHE A 111 -7.50 17.57 -4.41
N GLY A 112 -8.10 16.91 -5.41
CA GLY A 112 -9.06 17.54 -6.32
C GLY A 112 -8.91 17.10 -7.78
N ASP A 113 -9.71 17.69 -8.66
CA ASP A 113 -9.70 17.36 -10.09
C ASP A 113 -8.33 17.61 -10.73
N GLY A 114 -7.82 16.60 -11.42
CA GLY A 114 -6.48 16.64 -12.03
C GLY A 114 -5.31 16.59 -11.03
N LYS A 115 -5.59 16.47 -9.72
CA LYS A 115 -4.58 16.37 -8.64
C LYS A 115 -4.61 14.98 -8.00
N ALA A 116 -4.34 14.90 -6.70
CA ALA A 116 -4.41 13.65 -5.97
C ALA A 116 -5.86 13.22 -5.72
N GLN A 117 -6.06 11.92 -5.63
CA GLN A 117 -7.33 11.34 -5.22
C GLN A 117 -7.18 10.65 -3.87
N MET A 118 -8.24 10.70 -3.07
CA MET A 118 -8.35 9.92 -1.83
C MET A 118 -9.56 9.01 -1.95
N VAL A 119 -9.33 7.71 -1.81
CA VAL A 119 -10.34 6.66 -2.00
C VAL A 119 -10.26 5.66 -0.85
N ASN A 120 -11.32 4.90 -0.62
CA ASN A 120 -11.38 3.91 0.46
C ASN A 120 -11.71 2.53 -0.10
N ASN A 121 -10.85 1.52 0.13
CA ASN A 121 -11.14 0.18 -0.36
C ASN A 121 -12.37 -0.47 0.30
N ALA A 122 -12.86 0.07 1.40
CA ALA A 122 -14.15 -0.34 1.97
C ALA A 122 -15.30 -0.19 0.95
N ASP A 123 -15.22 0.78 0.04
CA ASP A 123 -16.28 1.10 -0.91
C ASP A 123 -16.55 -0.06 -1.89
N TRP A 124 -15.50 -0.80 -2.28
CA TRP A 124 -15.64 -1.99 -3.11
C TRP A 124 -15.54 -3.29 -2.30
N LEU A 125 -14.59 -3.43 -1.37
CA LEU A 125 -14.33 -4.69 -0.69
C LEU A 125 -15.50 -5.17 0.18
N LEU A 126 -16.18 -4.27 0.89
CA LEU A 126 -17.26 -4.67 1.82
C LEU A 126 -18.53 -5.14 1.11
N ASN A 127 -18.66 -4.83 -0.18
CA ASN A 127 -19.81 -5.21 -1.00
C ASN A 127 -19.50 -6.40 -1.93
N LEU A 128 -18.30 -6.97 -1.84
CA LEU A 128 -17.94 -8.13 -2.66
C LEU A 128 -18.67 -9.38 -2.21
N ASN A 129 -19.27 -10.07 -3.18
CA ASN A 129 -19.71 -11.44 -2.95
C ASN A 129 -18.49 -12.36 -2.80
N TYR A 130 -18.44 -13.10 -1.68
CA TYR A 130 -17.32 -13.98 -1.38
C TYR A 130 -17.09 -15.06 -2.45
N VAL A 131 -18.16 -15.68 -2.96
CA VAL A 131 -18.06 -16.77 -3.94
C VAL A 131 -17.54 -16.23 -5.27
N ASP A 132 -18.07 -15.10 -5.73
CA ASP A 132 -17.60 -14.46 -6.96
C ASP A 132 -16.14 -14.02 -6.83
N PHE A 133 -15.76 -13.46 -5.68
CA PHE A 133 -14.37 -13.07 -5.41
C PHE A 133 -13.41 -14.27 -5.49
N ILE A 134 -13.72 -15.36 -4.79
CA ILE A 134 -12.85 -16.55 -4.81
C ILE A 134 -12.77 -17.16 -6.22
N ARG A 135 -13.89 -17.20 -6.94
CA ARG A 135 -13.94 -17.76 -8.30
C ARG A 135 -13.17 -16.90 -9.31
N GLU A 136 -13.37 -15.58 -9.30
CA GLU A 136 -12.81 -14.68 -10.31
C GLU A 136 -11.39 -14.22 -10.00
N ILE A 137 -11.09 -14.01 -8.72
CA ILE A 137 -9.83 -13.46 -8.23
C ILE A 137 -9.01 -14.56 -7.56
N GLY A 138 -9.61 -15.31 -6.62
CA GLY A 138 -8.92 -16.38 -5.88
C GLY A 138 -8.29 -17.44 -6.79
N ALA A 139 -8.94 -17.80 -7.91
CA ALA A 139 -8.39 -18.72 -8.92
C ALA A 139 -7.08 -18.25 -9.57
N CYS A 140 -6.75 -16.95 -9.49
CA CYS A 140 -5.48 -16.42 -9.97
C CYS A 140 -4.31 -16.66 -9.01
N PHE A 141 -4.56 -17.10 -7.78
CA PHE A 141 -3.55 -17.27 -6.74
C PHE A 141 -3.26 -18.75 -6.47
N SER A 142 -1.97 -19.10 -6.49
CA SER A 142 -1.51 -20.41 -6.04
C SER A 142 -1.12 -20.35 -4.58
N VAL A 143 -1.75 -21.19 -3.75
CA VAL A 143 -1.42 -21.33 -2.33
C VAL A 143 0.08 -21.59 -2.13
N ASN A 144 0.67 -22.47 -2.93
CA ASN A 144 2.11 -22.78 -2.86
C ASN A 144 2.98 -21.55 -3.11
N ASN A 145 2.60 -20.68 -4.05
CA ASN A 145 3.34 -19.44 -4.32
C ASN A 145 3.14 -18.42 -3.20
N MET A 146 1.91 -18.29 -2.69
CA MET A 146 1.62 -17.40 -1.56
C MET A 146 2.47 -17.78 -0.34
N LEU A 147 2.55 -19.07 0.01
CA LEU A 147 3.33 -19.54 1.15
C LEU A 147 4.86 -19.35 1.01
N ARG A 148 5.36 -19.06 -0.19
CA ARG A 148 6.77 -18.69 -0.41
C ARG A 148 7.04 -17.22 -0.12
N ALA A 149 6.01 -16.37 -0.06
CA ALA A 149 6.17 -14.98 0.33
C ALA A 149 6.69 -14.92 1.78
N GLU A 150 7.72 -14.12 2.01
CA GLU A 150 8.42 -14.08 3.30
C GLU A 150 7.47 -13.70 4.46
N CYS A 151 6.49 -12.83 4.21
CA CYS A 151 5.47 -12.45 5.19
C CYS A 151 4.62 -13.65 5.65
N PHE A 152 4.21 -14.53 4.74
CA PHE A 152 3.42 -15.71 5.08
C PHE A 152 4.28 -16.82 5.66
N LYS A 153 5.50 -17.00 5.16
CA LYS A 153 6.45 -17.98 5.71
C LYS A 153 6.71 -17.72 7.20
N GLN A 154 6.99 -16.47 7.58
CA GLN A 154 7.22 -16.08 8.98
C GLN A 154 6.00 -16.31 9.87
N ARG A 155 4.80 -15.96 9.40
CA ARG A 155 3.56 -16.19 10.16
C ARG A 155 3.17 -17.66 10.23
N MET A 156 3.46 -18.46 9.20
CA MET A 156 3.16 -19.89 9.17
C MET A 156 3.85 -20.63 10.33
N GLU A 157 5.07 -20.24 10.69
CA GLU A 157 5.79 -20.78 11.86
C GLU A 157 5.13 -20.41 13.21
N LYS A 158 4.27 -19.38 13.24
CA LYS A 158 3.62 -18.84 14.44
C LYS A 158 2.10 -19.04 14.46
N GLY A 159 1.53 -19.64 13.41
CA GLY A 159 0.08 -19.77 13.21
C GLY A 159 -0.49 -18.67 12.31
N LEU A 160 -0.29 -18.82 10.99
CA LEU A 160 -0.92 -17.99 9.97
C LEU A 160 -2.42 -18.30 9.93
N SER A 161 -3.25 -17.31 10.18
CA SER A 161 -4.70 -17.47 10.14
C SER A 161 -5.23 -17.43 8.71
N PHE A 162 -6.40 -18.06 8.47
CA PHE A 162 -7.09 -17.92 7.19
C PHE A 162 -7.43 -16.45 6.89
N LEU A 163 -7.70 -15.65 7.92
CA LEU A 163 -7.93 -14.21 7.80
C LEU A 163 -6.74 -13.52 7.15
N GLU A 164 -5.55 -13.62 7.76
CA GLU A 164 -4.30 -13.04 7.24
C GLU A 164 -3.93 -13.58 5.84
N PHE A 165 -4.23 -14.86 5.56
CA PHE A 165 -3.97 -15.47 4.26
C PHE A 165 -4.75 -14.80 3.12
N ASN A 166 -5.93 -14.24 3.40
CA ASN A 166 -6.74 -13.53 2.41
C ASN A 166 -6.28 -12.08 2.16
N TYR A 167 -5.32 -11.57 2.93
CA TYR A 167 -4.86 -10.18 2.80
C TYR A 167 -4.22 -9.89 1.42
N MET A 168 -3.32 -10.76 0.96
CA MET A 168 -2.65 -10.59 -0.34
C MET A 168 -3.64 -10.55 -1.52
N PRO A 169 -4.62 -11.48 -1.65
CA PRO A 169 -5.68 -11.37 -2.64
C PRO A 169 -6.47 -10.06 -2.57
N MET A 170 -6.80 -9.57 -1.38
CA MET A 170 -7.56 -8.32 -1.21
C MET A 170 -6.75 -7.10 -1.65
N GLN A 171 -5.48 -6.97 -1.23
CA GLN A 171 -4.61 -5.89 -1.69
C GLN A 171 -4.33 -5.98 -3.20
N SER A 172 -4.25 -7.20 -3.75
CA SER A 172 -4.11 -7.39 -5.19
C SER A 172 -5.36 -6.91 -5.94
N TYR A 173 -6.54 -7.18 -5.37
CA TYR A 173 -7.81 -6.71 -5.91
C TYR A 173 -7.93 -5.18 -5.87
N ASP A 174 -7.40 -4.52 -4.84
CA ASP A 174 -7.32 -3.05 -4.81
C ASP A 174 -6.57 -2.51 -6.02
N PHE A 175 -5.41 -3.08 -6.36
CA PHE A 175 -4.67 -2.63 -7.56
C PHE A 175 -5.48 -2.89 -8.83
N TYR A 176 -6.07 -4.08 -8.95
CA TYR A 176 -6.92 -4.42 -10.10
C TYR A 176 -8.08 -3.45 -10.28
N TYR A 177 -8.80 -3.13 -9.20
CA TYR A 177 -9.91 -2.17 -9.19
C TYR A 177 -9.44 -0.76 -9.56
N LEU A 178 -8.36 -0.28 -8.93
CA LEU A 178 -7.79 1.04 -9.22
C LEU A 178 -7.29 1.16 -10.66
N TYR A 179 -6.74 0.08 -11.23
CA TYR A 179 -6.32 0.04 -12.63
C TYR A 179 -7.51 0.24 -13.57
N GLN A 180 -8.63 -0.46 -13.31
CA GLN A 180 -9.82 -0.39 -14.17
C GLN A 180 -10.59 0.92 -14.03
N HIS A 181 -10.71 1.45 -12.82
CA HIS A 181 -11.64 2.54 -12.51
C HIS A 181 -10.99 3.91 -12.37
N TYR A 182 -9.67 3.95 -12.08
CA TYR A 182 -8.95 5.20 -11.81
C TYR A 182 -7.75 5.40 -12.76
N GLY A 183 -7.53 4.47 -13.70
CA GLY A 183 -6.38 4.52 -14.62
C GLY A 183 -5.04 4.34 -13.90
N CYS A 184 -5.04 3.75 -12.70
CA CYS A 184 -3.85 3.54 -11.89
C CYS A 184 -2.94 2.49 -12.54
N ASN A 185 -1.72 2.88 -12.94
CA ASN A 185 -0.78 1.99 -13.61
C ASN A 185 0.38 1.55 -12.71
N MET A 186 0.50 2.09 -11.49
CA MET A 186 1.60 1.75 -10.58
C MET A 186 1.15 1.62 -9.12
N GLN A 187 1.77 0.71 -8.37
CA GLN A 187 1.64 0.63 -6.91
C GLN A 187 2.95 0.96 -6.23
N PHE A 188 2.94 1.90 -5.28
CA PHE A 188 4.08 2.16 -4.41
C PHE A 188 3.79 1.70 -2.97
N GLY A 189 4.83 1.33 -2.24
CA GLY A 189 4.70 0.82 -0.89
C GLY A 189 6.04 0.69 -0.16
N GLY A 190 6.00 0.39 1.14
CA GLY A 190 7.22 0.06 1.89
C GLY A 190 7.85 -1.23 1.38
N ASN A 191 9.15 -1.41 1.60
CA ASN A 191 9.87 -2.60 1.12
C ASN A 191 9.32 -3.94 1.65
N ASP A 192 8.61 -3.92 2.77
CA ASP A 192 7.91 -5.08 3.33
C ASP A 192 6.65 -5.50 2.56
N GLN A 193 6.17 -4.68 1.63
CA GLN A 193 4.95 -4.92 0.84
C GLN A 193 5.21 -5.63 -0.49
N TRP A 194 6.47 -5.89 -0.84
CA TRP A 194 6.87 -6.32 -2.19
C TRP A 194 6.05 -7.51 -2.71
N SER A 195 5.89 -8.57 -1.91
CA SER A 195 5.12 -9.76 -2.32
C SER A 195 3.64 -9.47 -2.58
N ASN A 196 3.01 -8.60 -1.79
CA ASN A 196 1.62 -8.22 -2.00
C ASN A 196 1.46 -7.38 -3.28
N MET A 197 2.41 -6.47 -3.53
CA MET A 197 2.43 -5.61 -4.72
C MET A 197 2.58 -6.43 -6.01
N LEU A 198 3.46 -7.44 -5.99
CA LEU A 198 3.59 -8.38 -7.10
C LEU A 198 2.31 -9.18 -7.36
N GLY A 199 1.54 -9.49 -6.30
CA GLY A 199 0.22 -10.11 -6.43
C GLY A 199 -0.75 -9.25 -7.26
N GLY A 200 -0.75 -7.94 -7.03
CA GLY A 200 -1.56 -6.99 -7.80
C GLY A 200 -1.15 -6.89 -9.26
N THR A 201 0.16 -6.75 -9.54
CA THR A 201 0.66 -6.70 -10.92
C THR A 201 0.35 -7.98 -11.69
N GLU A 202 0.50 -9.14 -11.04
CA GLU A 202 0.20 -10.44 -11.65
C GLU A 202 -1.29 -10.62 -11.93
N LEU A 203 -2.15 -10.17 -11.01
CA LEU A 203 -3.60 -10.23 -11.18
C LEU A 203 -4.05 -9.41 -12.40
N ILE A 204 -3.54 -8.18 -12.54
CA ILE A 204 -3.82 -7.31 -13.70
C ILE A 204 -3.37 -7.99 -14.99
N ARG A 205 -2.16 -8.56 -15.01
CA ARG A 205 -1.64 -9.29 -16.17
C ARG A 205 -2.54 -10.48 -16.54
N ARG A 206 -2.95 -11.29 -15.56
CA ARG A 206 -3.80 -12.48 -15.80
C ARG A 206 -5.21 -12.14 -16.26
N LYS A 207 -5.84 -11.11 -15.65
CA LYS A 207 -7.24 -10.77 -15.93
C LYS A 207 -7.40 -9.87 -17.15
N LEU A 208 -6.45 -8.98 -17.41
CA LEU A 208 -6.56 -7.95 -18.46
C LEU A 208 -5.53 -8.09 -19.58
N GLY A 209 -4.49 -8.90 -19.41
CA GLY A 209 -3.37 -8.96 -20.37
C GLY A 209 -2.63 -7.63 -20.50
N LYS A 210 -2.59 -6.85 -19.41
CA LYS A 210 -1.96 -5.53 -19.34
C LYS A 210 -0.79 -5.53 -18.38
N ASP A 211 0.13 -4.61 -18.61
CA ASP A 211 1.24 -4.35 -17.71
C ASP A 211 0.86 -3.28 -16.69
N ALA A 212 1.30 -3.52 -15.45
CA ALA A 212 1.21 -2.61 -14.32
C ALA A 212 2.48 -2.78 -13.49
N PHE A 213 2.94 -1.70 -12.85
CA PHE A 213 4.27 -1.67 -12.26
C PHE A 213 4.22 -1.51 -10.75
N ALA A 214 5.29 -1.93 -10.07
CA ALA A 214 5.43 -1.75 -8.64
C ALA A 214 6.83 -1.21 -8.29
N MET A 215 6.86 -0.28 -7.34
CA MET A 215 8.11 0.28 -6.79
C MET A 215 8.01 0.35 -5.27
N THR A 216 8.98 -0.21 -4.56
CA THR A 216 9.07 -0.08 -3.11
C THR A 216 10.01 1.03 -2.71
N ILE A 217 9.68 1.66 -1.58
CA ILE A 217 10.57 2.59 -0.91
C ILE A 217 11.30 1.97 0.27
N ALA A 218 12.51 2.45 0.50
CA ALA A 218 13.31 2.10 1.67
C ALA A 218 12.53 2.40 2.96
N LEU A 219 12.57 1.46 3.90
CA LEU A 219 11.94 1.65 5.21
C LEU A 219 12.83 2.54 6.07
N LEU A 220 12.22 3.47 6.80
CA LEU A 220 12.94 4.30 7.76
C LEU A 220 13.38 3.43 8.95
N THR A 221 14.69 3.38 9.22
CA THR A 221 15.27 2.64 10.34
C THR A 221 16.05 3.56 11.27
N ASP A 222 16.11 3.22 12.56
CA ASP A 222 17.00 3.87 13.51
C ASP A 222 18.47 3.45 13.31
N SER A 223 19.37 3.99 14.14
CA SER A 223 20.81 3.65 14.10
C SER A 223 21.13 2.20 14.44
N GLN A 224 20.17 1.44 14.98
CA GLN A 224 20.27 0.02 15.26
C GLN A 224 19.63 -0.84 14.13
N GLY A 225 19.16 -0.20 13.04
CA GLY A 225 18.51 -0.88 11.93
C GLY A 225 17.06 -1.28 12.20
N LYS A 226 16.45 -0.82 13.31
CA LYS A 226 15.07 -1.15 13.64
C LYS A 226 14.10 -0.19 12.96
N LYS A 227 13.02 -0.73 12.40
CA LYS A 227 11.98 0.05 11.70
C LYS A 227 11.37 1.11 12.61
N MET A 228 11.43 2.37 12.17
CA MET A 228 10.76 3.48 12.82
C MET A 228 9.27 3.51 12.47
N GLY A 229 8.42 3.54 13.49
CA GLY A 229 6.99 3.81 13.33
C GLY A 229 6.01 2.81 13.95
N LYS A 230 6.37 1.53 14.18
CA LYS A 230 5.36 0.54 14.62
C LYS A 230 5.60 -0.23 15.91
N THR A 231 6.76 -0.18 16.58
CA THR A 231 6.90 -0.99 17.80
C THR A 231 8.06 -0.55 18.72
N ALA A 232 7.71 -0.22 19.97
CA ALA A 232 8.54 0.09 21.16
C ALA A 232 8.59 1.56 21.61
N GLY A 233 7.44 2.22 21.82
CA GLY A 233 7.37 3.51 22.55
C GLY A 233 7.95 4.73 21.83
N ASN A 234 8.66 4.56 20.71
CA ASN A 234 9.28 5.62 19.92
C ASN A 234 8.44 6.06 18.71
N ALA A 235 7.12 5.85 18.74
CA ALA A 235 6.26 6.30 17.66
C ALA A 235 6.17 7.84 17.71
N VAL A 236 6.78 8.51 16.73
CA VAL A 236 6.62 9.95 16.54
C VAL A 236 5.36 10.16 15.71
N TRP A 237 4.29 10.59 16.37
CA TRP A 237 2.98 10.86 15.76
C TRP A 237 2.99 12.17 14.98
N LEU A 238 2.08 12.29 14.01
CA LEU A 238 1.85 13.54 13.27
C LEU A 238 0.75 14.40 13.90
N ASP A 239 -0.04 13.83 14.80
CA ASP A 239 -0.98 14.57 15.65
C ASP A 239 -0.20 15.23 16.80
N PRO A 240 -0.26 16.57 16.96
CA PRO A 240 0.43 17.27 18.04
C PRO A 240 -0.06 16.90 19.45
N GLU A 241 -1.25 16.31 19.59
CA GLU A 241 -1.84 15.93 20.89
C GLU A 241 -1.40 14.54 21.37
N LYS A 242 -0.42 13.89 20.71
CA LYS A 242 0.05 12.52 20.99
C LYS A 242 1.55 12.39 21.24
#